data_AF-A0A536KVD3-F1
#
_entry.id   AF-A0A536KVD3-F1
#
_cell.length_a   1.000
_cell.length_b   1.000
_cell.length_c   1.000
_cell.angle_alpha   90.00
_cell.angle_beta   90.00
_cell.angle_gamma   90.00
#
_symmetry.space_group_name_H-M   'P 1'
#
loop_
_entity.id
_entity.type
_entity.pdbx_description
1 polymer ?
#
loop_
_entity_poly.entity_id
_entity_poly.type
_entity_poly.pdbx_seq_one_letter_code
_entity_poly.pdbx_strand_id
1 'polypeptide(L)'
;MFSLYLVLKFIHIFAAIIAVGSNITYGVWNARSHADPAHLGFALKGIKFLDDRIANPAYGVLLLTGLLMVFVGRLPITSLWIVLALILFAVLILVAVAFYSPLLRDQIKLVAAGDTTSPDFTRLARRNQILGPGIGLIVVLILVMMVFKPTL
;
A
#
# COMPACT_ATOMS: atom_id res chain seq x y z
N MET A 1 -23.64 -25.04 2.73
CA MET A 1 -23.56 -23.94 1.75
C MET A 1 -22.92 -22.75 2.44
N PHE A 2 -21.96 -22.05 1.81
CA PHE A 2 -21.33 -20.86 2.41
C PHE A 2 -22.23 -19.63 2.23
N SER A 3 -22.25 -18.72 3.22
CA SER A 3 -22.99 -17.46 3.10
C SER A 3 -22.23 -16.47 2.21
N LEU A 4 -22.95 -15.59 1.51
CA LEU A 4 -22.34 -14.52 0.70
C LEU A 4 -21.36 -13.68 1.53
N TYR A 5 -21.74 -13.37 2.78
CA TYR A 5 -20.88 -12.62 3.71
C TYR A 5 -19.54 -13.33 3.96
N LEU A 6 -19.55 -14.65 4.13
CA LEU A 6 -18.32 -15.41 4.37
C LEU A 6 -17.40 -15.42 3.14
N VAL A 7 -17.97 -15.53 1.93
CA VAL A 7 -17.22 -15.46 0.68
C VAL A 7 -16.58 -14.07 0.51
N LEU A 8 -17.34 -13.00 0.74
CA LEU A 8 -16.83 -11.63 0.70
C LEU A 8 -15.70 -11.42 1.71
N LYS A 9 -15.86 -11.93 2.93
CA LYS A 9 -14.84 -11.87 3.99
C LYS A 9 -13.56 -12.58 3.59
N PHE A 10 -13.66 -13.75 2.97
CA PHE A 10 -12.50 -14.47 2.46
C PHE A 10 -11.75 -13.65 1.41
N ILE A 11 -12.46 -13.14 0.39
CA ILE A 11 -11.84 -12.33 -0.67
C ILE A 11 -11.21 -11.06 -0.10
N HIS A 12 -11.88 -10.39 0.84
CA HIS A 12 -11.36 -9.21 1.52
C HIS A 12 -10.04 -9.50 2.25
N ILE A 13 -10.00 -10.53 3.09
CA ILE A 13 -8.79 -10.90 3.83
C ILE A 13 -7.68 -11.33 2.88
N PHE A 14 -8.00 -12.10 1.84
CA PHE A 14 -7.03 -12.52 0.84
C PHE A 14 -6.41 -11.32 0.09
N ALA A 15 -7.24 -10.35 -0.29
CA ALA A 15 -6.78 -9.10 -0.89
C ALA A 15 -5.89 -8.28 0.07
N ALA A 16 -6.23 -8.23 1.36
CA ALA A 16 -5.37 -7.61 2.38
C ALA A 16 -4.01 -8.31 2.46
N ILE A 17 -3.96 -9.64 2.48
CA ILE A 17 -2.70 -10.39 2.53
C ILE A 17 -1.83 -10.08 1.31
N ILE A 18 -2.40 -10.04 0.11
CA ILE A 18 -1.66 -9.72 -1.12
C ILE A 18 -1.10 -8.29 -1.06
N ALA A 19 -1.95 -7.31 -0.74
CA ALA A 19 -1.54 -5.91 -0.69
C ALA A 19 -0.47 -5.69 0.38
N VAL A 20 -0.80 -5.98 1.64
CA VAL A 20 0.10 -5.76 2.78
C VAL A 20 1.38 -6.59 2.67
N GLY A 21 1.27 -7.85 2.23
CA GLY A 21 2.41 -8.72 2.01
C GLY A 21 3.37 -8.17 0.96
N SER A 22 2.85 -7.62 -0.14
CA SER A 22 3.67 -6.94 -1.15
C SER A 22 4.37 -5.73 -0.54
N ASN A 23 3.62 -4.81 0.11
CA ASN A 23 4.15 -3.58 0.66
C ASN A 23 5.24 -3.79 1.73
N ILE A 24 5.09 -4.79 2.61
CA ILE A 24 6.09 -5.11 3.64
C ILE A 24 7.44 -5.47 3.00
N THR A 25 7.44 -6.13 1.84
CA THR A 25 8.69 -6.52 1.18
C THR A 25 9.45 -5.34 0.56
N TYR A 26 8.78 -4.22 0.26
CA TYR A 26 9.43 -3.10 -0.46
C TYR A 26 10.57 -2.47 0.32
N GLY A 27 10.50 -2.45 1.65
CA GLY A 27 11.61 -2.00 2.49
C GLY A 27 12.87 -2.84 2.27
N VAL A 28 12.70 -4.17 2.18
CA VAL A 28 13.80 -5.12 1.91
C VAL A 28 14.37 -4.91 0.51
N TRP A 29 13.51 -4.79 -0.50
CA TRP A 29 13.95 -4.52 -1.88
C TRP A 29 14.73 -3.21 -1.99
N ASN A 30 14.22 -2.13 -1.38
CA ASN A 30 14.92 -0.84 -1.35
C ASN A 30 16.29 -0.97 -0.66
N ALA A 31 16.35 -1.53 0.55
CA ALA A 31 17.59 -1.70 1.29
C ALA A 31 18.64 -2.51 0.52
N ARG A 32 18.24 -3.65 -0.05
CA ARG A 32 19.12 -4.48 -0.86
C ARG A 32 19.60 -3.78 -2.12
N SER A 33 18.72 -3.04 -2.79
CA SER A 33 19.04 -2.35 -4.03
C SER A 33 20.00 -1.16 -3.84
N HIS A 34 19.97 -0.53 -2.67
CA HIS A 34 20.93 0.52 -2.32
C HIS A 34 22.32 -0.02 -2.00
N ALA A 35 22.41 -1.26 -1.49
CA ALA A 35 23.68 -1.94 -1.26
C ALA A 35 24.30 -2.52 -2.55
N ASP A 36 23.53 -2.61 -3.62
CA ASP A 36 23.95 -3.14 -4.93
C ASP A 36 23.46 -2.23 -6.07
N PRO A 37 24.19 -1.12 -6.35
CA PRO A 37 23.77 -0.11 -7.31
C PRO A 37 23.52 -0.65 -8.73
N ALA A 38 24.18 -1.76 -9.11
CA ALA A 38 23.99 -2.39 -10.41
C ALA A 38 22.55 -2.92 -10.61
N HIS A 39 21.88 -3.29 -9.52
CA HIS A 39 20.51 -3.83 -9.54
C HIS A 39 19.44 -2.81 -9.12
N LEU A 40 19.83 -1.57 -8.79
CA LEU A 40 18.91 -0.53 -8.33
C LEU A 40 17.73 -0.29 -9.28
N GLY A 41 18.02 -0.15 -10.57
CA GLY A 41 16.99 0.10 -11.57
C GLY A 41 15.99 -1.06 -11.71
N PHE A 42 16.48 -2.30 -11.64
CA PHE A 42 15.63 -3.49 -11.66
C PHE A 42 14.73 -3.55 -10.43
N ALA A 43 15.28 -3.32 -9.24
CA ALA A 43 14.52 -3.35 -8.00
C ALA A 43 13.42 -2.28 -7.95
N LEU A 44 13.74 -1.01 -8.28
CA LEU A 44 12.75 0.07 -8.27
C LEU A 44 11.63 -0.17 -9.30
N LYS A 45 11.95 -0.65 -10.51
CA LYS A 45 10.96 -1.03 -11.52
C LYS A 45 10.12 -2.23 -11.07
N GLY A 46 10.73 -3.19 -10.37
CA GLY A 46 10.05 -4.34 -9.78
C GLY A 46 9.04 -3.93 -8.70
N ILE A 47 9.45 -3.06 -7.77
CA ILE A 47 8.55 -2.47 -6.76
C ILE A 47 7.38 -1.78 -7.47
N LYS A 48 7.65 -0.92 -8.45
CA LYS A 48 6.61 -0.23 -9.21
C LYS A 48 5.64 -1.20 -9.91
N PHE A 49 6.16 -2.27 -10.49
CA PHE A 49 5.33 -3.29 -11.12
C PHE A 49 4.41 -3.97 -10.10
N LEU A 50 4.95 -4.37 -8.94
CA LEU A 50 4.17 -4.96 -7.86
C LEU A 50 3.09 -3.99 -7.37
N ASP A 51 3.40 -2.71 -7.22
CA ASP A 51 2.42 -1.69 -6.86
C ASP A 51 1.30 -1.58 -7.89
N ASP A 52 1.65 -1.32 -9.15
CA ASP A 52 0.69 -1.04 -10.22
C ASP A 52 -0.18 -2.25 -10.58
N ARG A 53 0.38 -3.47 -10.48
CA ARG A 53 -0.26 -4.69 -11.00
C ARG A 53 -0.74 -5.67 -9.93
N ILE A 54 -0.26 -5.57 -8.70
CA ILE A 54 -0.57 -6.53 -7.63
C ILE A 54 -1.19 -5.82 -6.43
N ALA A 55 -0.45 -4.93 -5.77
CA ALA A 55 -0.88 -4.33 -4.50
C ALA A 55 -2.06 -3.35 -4.69
N ASN A 56 -1.99 -2.42 -5.64
CA ASN A 56 -3.06 -1.45 -5.87
C ASN A 56 -4.38 -2.10 -6.33
N PRO A 57 -4.39 -3.06 -7.27
CA PRO A 57 -5.59 -3.83 -7.58
C PRO A 57 -6.15 -4.58 -6.35
N ALA A 58 -5.28 -5.17 -5.52
CA ALA A 58 -5.71 -5.83 -4.29
C ALA A 58 -6.33 -4.83 -3.30
N TYR A 59 -5.81 -3.62 -3.14
CA TYR A 59 -6.46 -2.56 -2.35
C TYR A 59 -7.83 -2.16 -2.91
N GLY A 60 -7.99 -2.12 -4.23
CA GLY A 60 -9.29 -1.91 -4.87
C GLY A 60 -10.30 -3.01 -4.50
N VAL A 61 -9.91 -4.28 -4.64
CA VAL A 61 -10.74 -5.43 -4.26
C VAL A 61 -11.06 -5.41 -2.76
N LEU A 62 -10.08 -5.09 -1.92
CA LEU A 62 -10.21 -4.94 -0.47
C LEU A 62 -11.32 -3.94 -0.13
N LEU A 63 -11.26 -2.72 -0.68
CA LEU A 63 -12.25 -1.68 -0.42
C LEU A 63 -13.66 -2.13 -0.83
N LEU A 64 -13.79 -2.62 -2.07
CA LEU A 64 -15.08 -3.03 -2.63
C LEU A 64 -15.72 -4.13 -1.79
N THR A 65 -14.96 -5.17 -1.46
CA THR A 65 -15.46 -6.28 -0.62
C THR A 65 -15.76 -5.84 0.81
N GLY A 66 -15.00 -4.90 1.36
CA GLY A 66 -15.26 -4.32 2.68
C GLY A 66 -16.61 -3.60 2.71
N LEU A 67 -16.88 -2.72 1.74
CA LEU A 67 -18.15 -2.01 1.62
C LEU A 67 -19.34 -2.94 1.37
N LEU A 68 -19.15 -3.98 0.54
CA LEU A 68 -20.18 -5.00 0.32
C LEU A 68 -20.50 -5.78 1.60
N MET A 69 -19.50 -6.10 2.43
CA MET A 69 -19.75 -6.74 3.74
C MET A 69 -20.52 -5.83 4.69
N VAL A 70 -20.28 -4.52 4.67
CA VAL A 70 -21.06 -3.55 5.45
C VAL A 70 -22.53 -3.60 5.03
N PHE A 71 -22.80 -3.58 3.72
CA PHE A 71 -24.15 -3.65 3.17
C PHE A 71 -24.85 -4.99 3.48
N VAL A 72 -24.22 -6.11 3.12
CA VAL A 72 -24.78 -7.47 3.29
C VAL A 72 -24.94 -7.84 4.76
N GLY A 73 -23.98 -7.45 5.60
CA GLY A 73 -24.02 -7.68 7.04
C GLY A 73 -24.88 -6.70 7.83
N ARG A 74 -25.47 -5.69 7.16
CA ARG A 74 -26.21 -4.58 7.80
C ARG A 74 -25.43 -3.91 8.93
N LEU A 75 -24.11 -3.80 8.75
CA LEU A 75 -23.24 -3.15 9.72
C LEU A 75 -23.46 -1.64 9.68
N PRO A 76 -23.52 -0.93 10.81
CA PRO A 76 -23.59 0.52 10.80
C PRO A 76 -22.29 1.08 10.23
N ILE A 77 -22.32 1.71 9.05
CA ILE A 77 -21.13 2.30 8.42
C ILE A 77 -20.48 3.39 9.29
N THR A 78 -21.26 3.97 10.20
CA THR A 78 -20.85 4.95 11.21
C THR A 78 -20.10 4.35 12.39
N SER A 79 -19.94 3.02 12.47
CA SER A 79 -19.11 2.37 13.49
C SER A 79 -17.71 2.98 13.48
N LEU A 80 -17.19 3.37 14.65
CA LEU A 80 -15.93 4.08 14.79
C LEU A 80 -14.80 3.45 13.96
N TRP A 81 -14.60 2.14 14.11
CA TRP A 81 -13.55 1.40 13.40
C TRP A 81 -13.72 1.40 11.86
N ILE A 82 -14.95 1.47 11.34
CA ILE A 82 -15.20 1.57 9.89
C ILE A 82 -14.84 2.97 9.41
N VAL A 83 -15.36 4.01 10.08
CA VAL A 83 -15.12 5.40 9.70
C VAL A 83 -13.64 5.73 9.71
N LEU A 84 -12.94 5.40 10.81
CA LEU A 84 -11.50 5.63 10.92
C LEU A 84 -10.71 4.87 9.86
N ALA A 85 -11.06 3.61 9.58
CA ALA A 85 -10.40 2.84 8.53
C ALA A 85 -10.63 3.43 7.13
N LEU A 86 -11.84 3.92 6.82
CA LEU A 86 -12.13 4.58 5.54
C LEU A 86 -11.37 5.90 5.40
N ILE A 87 -11.26 6.70 6.47
CA ILE A 87 -10.45 7.92 6.49
C ILE A 87 -8.97 7.58 6.25
N LEU A 88 -8.43 6.63 7.00
CA LEU A 88 -7.05 6.18 6.83
C LEU A 88 -6.80 5.64 5.42
N PHE A 89 -7.76 4.91 4.84
CA PHE A 89 -7.67 4.40 3.47
C PHE A 89 -7.71 5.53 2.42
N ALA A 90 -8.53 6.56 2.62
CA ALA A 90 -8.53 7.74 1.76
C ALA A 90 -7.18 8.49 1.83
N VAL A 91 -6.63 8.65 3.03
CA VAL A 91 -5.30 9.23 3.24
C VAL A 91 -4.22 8.38 2.57
N LEU A 92 -4.30 7.05 2.70
CA LEU A 92 -3.40 6.11 2.04
C LEU A 92 -3.38 6.33 0.51
N ILE A 93 -4.56 6.35 -0.12
CA ILE A 93 -4.68 6.60 -1.57
C ILE A 93 -4.10 7.96 -1.94
N LEU A 94 -4.44 9.01 -1.19
CA LEU A 94 -3.95 10.35 -1.44
C LEU A 94 -2.42 10.40 -1.40
N VAL A 95 -1.82 9.85 -0.34
CA VAL A 95 -0.36 9.79 -0.18
C VAL A 95 0.29 8.98 -1.31
N ALA A 96 -0.29 7.82 -1.65
CA ALA A 96 0.23 6.94 -2.68
C ALA A 96 0.19 7.59 -4.08
N VAL A 97 -0.95 8.17 -4.47
CA VAL A 97 -1.17 8.71 -5.82
C VAL A 97 -0.50 10.07 -6.00
N ALA A 98 -0.64 10.97 -5.01
CA ALA A 98 -0.16 12.34 -5.15
C ALA A 98 1.33 12.50 -4.86
N PHE A 99 1.93 11.63 -4.03
CA PHE A 99 3.31 11.80 -3.58
C PHE A 99 4.20 10.61 -3.93
N TYR A 100 3.81 9.39 -3.57
CA TYR A 100 4.68 8.21 -3.72
C TYR A 100 4.89 7.82 -5.19
N SER A 101 3.81 7.68 -5.96
CA SER A 101 3.88 7.23 -7.36
C SER A 101 4.64 8.20 -8.27
N PRO A 102 4.47 9.54 -8.19
CA PRO A 102 5.32 10.49 -8.90
C PRO A 102 6.79 10.37 -8.50
N LEU A 103 7.06 10.32 -7.19
CA LEU A 103 8.43 10.22 -6.67
C LEU A 103 9.15 8.97 -7.19
N LEU A 104 8.51 7.81 -7.10
CA LEU A 104 9.11 6.54 -7.56
C LEU A 104 9.35 6.57 -9.07
N ARG A 105 8.43 7.14 -9.85
CA ARG A 105 8.61 7.33 -11.30
C ARG A 105 9.81 8.22 -11.61
N ASP A 106 9.96 9.34 -10.93
CA ASP A 106 11.07 10.26 -11.17
C ASP A 106 12.41 9.67 -10.73
N GLN A 107 12.43 8.92 -9.62
CA GLN A 107 13.61 8.18 -9.20
C GLN A 107 14.02 7.12 -10.23
N ILE A 108 13.06 6.37 -10.79
CA ILE A 108 13.31 5.39 -11.85
C ILE A 108 13.88 6.06 -13.11
N LYS A 109 13.42 7.26 -13.49
CA LYS A 109 13.94 8.02 -14.63
C LYS A 109 15.42 8.37 -14.45
N LEU A 110 15.80 8.87 -13.27
CA LEU A 110 17.19 9.21 -12.97
C LEU A 110 18.09 7.97 -13.03
N VAL A 111 17.64 6.86 -12.46
CA VAL A 111 18.39 5.59 -12.53
C VAL A 111 18.52 5.10 -13.98
N ALA A 112 17.47 5.24 -14.80
CA ALA A 112 17.52 4.88 -16.21
C ALA A 112 18.47 5.77 -17.03
N ALA A 113 18.68 7.03 -16.61
CA ALA A 113 19.66 7.94 -17.20
C ALA A 113 21.10 7.70 -16.67
N GLY A 114 21.31 6.74 -15.77
CA GLY A 114 22.59 6.52 -15.11
C GLY A 114 22.93 7.54 -14.02
N ASP A 115 22.01 8.43 -13.67
CA ASP A 115 22.21 9.49 -12.68
C ASP A 115 21.80 9.05 -11.28
N THR A 116 22.62 8.20 -10.67
CA THR A 116 22.38 7.63 -9.33
C THR A 116 23.15 8.36 -8.22
N THR A 117 23.95 9.37 -8.57
CA THR A 117 24.79 10.12 -7.62
C THR A 117 24.41 11.61 -7.53
N SER A 118 23.46 12.10 -8.33
CA SER A 118 23.04 13.50 -8.25
C SER A 118 22.38 13.86 -6.91
N PRO A 119 22.42 15.16 -6.54
CA PRO A 119 21.62 15.69 -5.44
C PRO A 119 20.12 15.41 -5.60
N ASP A 120 19.62 15.41 -6.83
CA ASP A 120 18.23 15.12 -7.15
C ASP A 120 17.86 13.66 -6.83
N PHE A 121 18.70 12.71 -7.25
CA PHE A 121 18.51 11.30 -6.91
C PHE A 121 18.52 11.09 -5.39
N THR A 122 19.50 11.69 -4.70
CA THR A 122 19.64 11.56 -3.24
C THR A 122 18.43 12.15 -2.50
N ARG A 123 17.89 13.28 -2.97
CA ARG A 123 16.67 13.89 -2.43
C ARG A 123 15.46 12.98 -2.58
N LEU A 124 15.26 12.38 -3.76
CA LEU A 124 14.15 11.46 -4.02
C LEU A 124 14.29 10.18 -3.21
N ALA A 125 15.50 9.61 -3.13
CA ALA A 125 15.79 8.42 -2.32
C ALA A 125 15.48 8.65 -0.83
N ARG A 126 15.90 9.79 -0.27
CA ARG A 126 15.58 10.14 1.13
C ARG A 126 14.08 10.29 1.36
N ARG A 127 13.37 10.95 0.44
CA ARG A 127 11.91 11.06 0.54
C ARG A 127 11.23 9.69 0.45
N ASN A 128 11.71 8.79 -0.41
CA ASN A 128 11.21 7.40 -0.50
C ASN A 128 11.37 6.66 0.84
N GLN A 129 12.52 6.82 1.50
CA GLN A 129 12.82 6.21 2.81
C GLN A 129 11.90 6.70 3.93
N ILE A 130 11.29 7.88 3.80
CA ILE A 130 10.34 8.42 4.79
C ILE A 130 8.91 8.03 4.42
N LEU A 131 8.53 8.22 3.14
CA LEU A 131 7.16 7.97 2.69
C LEU A 131 6.79 6.49 2.72
N GLY A 132 7.72 5.59 2.38
CA GLY A 132 7.48 4.14 2.39
C GLY A 132 7.02 3.62 3.75
N PRO A 133 7.81 3.81 4.83
CA PRO A 133 7.40 3.45 6.19
C PRO A 133 6.14 4.17 6.66
N GLY A 134 5.95 5.45 6.29
CA GLY A 134 4.73 6.19 6.62
C GLY A 134 3.46 5.57 6.03
N ILE A 135 3.52 5.15 4.76
CA ILE A 135 2.45 4.37 4.10
C ILE A 135 2.21 3.05 4.83
N GLY A 136 3.29 2.33 5.15
CA GLY A 136 3.20 1.07 5.90
C GLY A 136 2.52 1.24 7.27
N LEU A 137 2.81 2.32 7.98
CA LEU A 137 2.17 2.64 9.26
C LEU A 137 0.66 2.86 9.10
N ILE A 138 0.23 3.60 8.08
CA ILE A 138 -1.21 3.81 7.79
C ILE A 138 -1.90 2.47 7.55
N VAL A 139 -1.27 1.58 6.79
CA VAL A 139 -1.78 0.23 6.50
C VAL A 139 -1.92 -0.60 7.77
N VAL A 140 -0.93 -0.56 8.67
CA VAL A 140 -0.99 -1.24 9.97
C VAL A 140 -2.12 -0.67 10.83
N LEU A 141 -2.31 0.64 10.85
CA LEU A 141 -3.42 1.27 11.60
C LEU A 141 -4.78 0.84 11.05
N ILE A 142 -4.95 0.74 9.72
CA ILE A 142 -6.16 0.18 9.10
C ILE A 142 -6.39 -1.27 9.58
N LEU A 143 -5.34 -2.09 9.61
CA LEU A 143 -5.43 -3.46 10.10
C LEU A 143 -5.85 -3.51 11.57
N VAL A 144 -5.31 -2.64 12.42
CA VAL A 144 -5.72 -2.51 13.84
C VAL A 144 -7.21 -2.19 13.92
N MET A 145 -7.72 -1.24 13.14
CA MET A 145 -9.15 -0.92 13.11
C MET A 145 -10.00 -2.14 12.71
N MET A 146 -9.59 -2.87 11.67
CA MET A 146 -10.34 -4.02 11.14
C MET A 146 -10.32 -5.26 12.04
N VAL A 147 -9.24 -5.45 12.79
CA VAL A 147 -9.04 -6.61 13.68
C VAL A 147 -9.65 -6.35 15.05
N PHE A 148 -9.26 -5.26 15.73
CA PHE A 148 -9.66 -5.00 17.11
C PHE A 148 -11.03 -4.32 17.21
N LYS A 149 -11.49 -3.65 16.14
CA LYS A 149 -12.82 -3.03 16.03
C LYS A 149 -13.21 -2.20 17.27
N PRO A 150 -12.41 -1.18 17.62
CA PRO A 150 -12.72 -0.33 18.77
C PRO A 150 -14.14 0.27 18.66
N THR A 151 -14.78 0.38 19.81
CA THR A 151 -16.13 0.96 19.98
C THR A 151 -16.05 2.17 20.91
N LEU A 152 -17.07 3.02 20.89
CA LEU A 152 -17.27 4.11 21.85
C LEU A 152 -18.21 3.66 22.95
#